data_AF-A0A9D6HIX1-F1
#
_entry.id   AF-A0A9D6HIX1-F1
#
_cell.length_a   1.000
_cell.length_b   1.000
_cell.length_c   1.000
_cell.angle_alpha   90.00
_cell.angle_beta   90.00
_cell.angle_gamma   90.00
#
_symmetry.space_group_name_H-M   'P 1'
#
loop_
_entity.id
_entity.type
_entity.pdbx_description
1 polymer ?
#
loop_
_entity_poly.entity_id
_entity_poly.type
_entity_poly.pdbx_seq_one_letter_code
_entity_poly.pdbx_strand_id
1 'polypeptide(L)' 'MADPAGLERLVHRVAGQVRRRRAEYYGLRGAFYGALLALVPLVAKGAIGAAAPAASLALIVLGAAAGVV' A
#
# COMPACT_ATOMS: atom_id res chain seq x y z
N MET A 1 -40.58 2.88 -11.81
CA MET A 1 -39.99 3.41 -10.56
C MET A 1 -38.69 2.66 -10.32
N ALA A 2 -37.60 3.34 -9.97
CA ALA A 2 -36.32 2.67 -9.72
C ALA A 2 -36.46 1.74 -8.51
N ASP A 3 -36.06 0.48 -8.65
CA ASP A 3 -36.03 -0.50 -7.56
C ASP A 3 -35.00 -0.03 -6.50
N PRO A 4 -35.43 0.33 -5.28
CA PRO A 4 -34.54 0.79 -4.22
C PRO A 4 -33.44 -0.23 -3.90
N ALA A 5 -33.77 -1.53 -3.97
CA ALA A 5 -32.80 -2.60 -3.76
C ALA A 5 -31.77 -2.69 -4.89
N GLY A 6 -32.17 -2.33 -6.12
CA GLY A 6 -31.28 -2.21 -7.27
C GLY A 6 -30.25 -1.10 -7.10
N LEU A 7 -30.67 0.06 -6.60
CA LEU A 7 -29.79 1.19 -6.30
C LEU A 7 -28.80 0.87 -5.19
N GLU A 8 -29.24 0.24 -4.10
CA GLU A 8 -28.37 -0.12 -2.97
C GLU A 8 -27.26 -1.10 -3.36
N ARG A 9 -27.60 -2.13 -4.14
CA ARG A 9 -26.62 -3.08 -4.70
C ARG A 9 -25.60 -2.39 -5.60
N LEU A 10 -26.03 -1.41 -6.39
CA LEU A 10 -25.14 -0.65 -7.28
C LEU A 10 -24.17 0.21 -6.47
N VAL A 11 -24.66 0.92 -5.45
CA VAL A 11 -23.82 1.75 -4.56
C VAL A 11 -22.78 0.90 -3.84
N HIS A 12 -23.14 -0.26 -3.30
CA HIS A 12 -22.18 -1.18 -2.68
C HIS A 12 -21.10 -1.67 -3.66
N ARG A 13 -21.48 -1.96 -4.92
CA ARG A 13 -20.53 -2.38 -5.95
C ARG A 13 -19.56 -1.26 -6.30
N VAL A 14 -20.05 -0.03 -6.49
CA VAL A 14 -19.21 1.14 -6.78
C VAL A 14 -18.30 1.46 -5.60
N ALA A 15 -18.81 1.41 -4.37
CA ALA A 15 -18.00 1.61 -3.16
C ALA A 15 -16.85 0.60 -3.07
N GLY A 16 -17.10 -0.68 -3.39
CA GLY A 16 -16.07 -1.70 -3.48
C GLY A 16 -15.01 -1.41 -4.55
N GLN A 17 -15.44 -0.96 -5.73
CA GLN A 17 -14.53 -0.58 -6.84
C GLN A 17 -13.66 0.64 -6.48
N VAL A 18 -14.26 1.65 -5.85
CA VAL A 18 -13.53 2.84 -5.37
C VAL A 18 -12.53 2.45 -4.30
N ARG A 19 -12.91 1.64 -3.31
CA ARG A 19 -11.97 1.16 -2.28
C ARG A 19 -10.81 0.38 -2.88
N ARG A 20 -11.07 -0.50 -3.85
CA ARG A 20 -10.02 -1.26 -4.54
C ARG A 20 -9.05 -0.37 -5.33
N ARG A 21 -9.58 0.55 -6.13
CA ARG A 21 -8.77 1.54 -6.86
C ARG A 21 -7.96 2.43 -5.92
N ARG A 22 -8.54 2.80 -4.78
CA ARG A 22 -7.88 3.60 -3.75
C ARG A 22 -6.74 2.80 -3.12
N ALA A 23 -6.99 1.56 -2.73
CA ALA A 23 -5.96 0.64 -2.22
C ALA A 23 -4.80 0.47 -3.21
N GLU A 24 -5.08 0.30 -4.51
CA GLU A 24 -4.03 0.19 -5.53
C GLU A 24 -3.19 1.47 -5.60
N TYR A 25 -3.82 2.65 -5.68
CA TYR A 25 -3.10 3.92 -5.81
C TYR A 25 -2.29 4.27 -4.56
N TYR A 26 -2.92 4.22 -3.39
CA TYR A 26 -2.26 4.57 -2.14
C TYR A 26 -1.28 3.49 -1.69
N GLY A 27 -1.53 2.21 -2.01
CA GLY A 27 -0.57 1.12 -1.82
C GLY A 27 0.69 1.30 -2.67
N LEU A 28 0.56 1.64 -3.95
CA LEU A 28 1.70 1.98 -4.82
C LEU A 28 2.47 3.21 -4.30
N ARG A 29 1.76 4.25 -3.87
CA ARG A 29 2.36 5.45 -3.29
C ARG A 29 3.10 5.13 -1.98
N GLY A 30 2.51 4.29 -1.14
CA GLY A 30 3.11 3.82 0.10
C GLY A 30 4.36 2.97 -0.15
N ALA A 31 4.32 2.06 -1.13
CA ALA A 31 5.46 1.28 -1.57
C ALA A 31 6.61 2.16 -2.06
N PHE A 32 6.30 3.23 -2.80
CA PHE A 32 7.29 4.21 -3.27
C PHE A 32 8.01 4.90 -2.11
N TYR A 33 7.28 5.44 -1.14
CA TYR A 33 7.91 6.06 0.04
C TYR A 33 8.62 5.03 0.92
N GLY A 34 8.10 3.80 1.01
CA GLY A 34 8.79 2.67 1.66
C GLY A 34 10.11 2.33 1.00
N ALA A 35 10.18 2.36 -0.33
CA ALA A 35 11.41 2.17 -1.11
C ALA A 35 12.41 3.31 -0.90
N LEU A 36 11.94 4.56 -0.81
CA LEU A 36 12.80 5.69 -0.45
C LEU A 36 13.40 5.52 0.95
N LEU A 37 12.60 5.11 1.93
CA LEU A 37 13.10 4.84 3.29
C LEU A 37 14.03 3.64 3.34
N ALA A 38 13.79 2.62 2.52
CA ALA A 38 14.63 1.43 2.42
C ALA A 38 16.06 1.71 1.96
N LEU A 39 16.33 2.87 1.34
CA LEU A 39 17.68 3.34 1.04
C LEU A 39 18.51 3.56 2.30
N VAL A 40 17.91 3.99 3.41
CA VAL A 40 18.62 4.30 4.66
C VAL A 40 19.40 3.08 5.18
N PRO A 41 18.78 1.91 5.42
CA PRO A 41 19.52 0.74 5.86
C PRO A 41 20.47 0.17 4.79
N LEU A 42 20.17 0.38 3.51
CA LEU A 42 21.04 -0.07 2.42
C LEU A 42 22.35 0.74 2.34
N VAL A 43 22.26 2.06 2.52
CA VAL A 43 23.42 2.95 2.61
C VAL A 43 24.18 2.70 3.92
N ALA A 44 23.47 2.46 5.02
CA ALA A 44 24.05 2.08 6.30
C ALA A 44 24.45 0.60 6.40
N LYS A 45 24.54 -0.14 5.28
CA LYS A 45 24.88 -1.58 5.25
C LYS A 45 26.18 -1.90 5.99
N GLY A 46 27.16 -0.99 5.98
CA GLY A 46 28.40 -1.16 6.74
C GLY A 46 28.19 -1.26 8.27
N ALA A 47 27.17 -0.59 8.81
CA ALA A 47 26.81 -0.65 10.23
C ALA A 47 25.78 -1.75 10.55
N ILE A 48 24.87 -2.04 9.62
CA ILE A 48 23.73 -2.96 9.81
C ILE A 48 24.07 -4.40 9.40
N GLY A 49 25.11 -4.59 8.59
CA GLY A 49 25.60 -5.89 8.16
C GLY A 49 24.60 -6.65 7.29
N ALA A 50 24.53 -7.98 7.49
CA ALA A 50 23.72 -8.88 6.66
C ALA A 50 22.21 -8.66 6.79
N ALA A 51 21.74 -7.95 7.83
CA ALA A 51 20.32 -7.66 8.06
C ALA A 51 19.78 -6.53 7.17
N ALA A 52 20.64 -5.71 6.57
CA ALA A 52 20.27 -4.57 5.73
C ALA A 52 19.23 -4.91 4.62
N PRO A 53 19.42 -5.95 3.79
CA PRO A 53 18.43 -6.31 2.77
C PRO A 53 17.06 -6.70 3.35
N ALA A 54 17.04 -7.43 4.47
CA ALA A 54 15.79 -7.81 5.12
C ALA A 54 15.05 -6.60 5.68
N ALA A 55 15.77 -5.66 6.31
CA ALA A 55 15.20 -4.41 6.82
C ALA A 55 14.65 -3.51 5.69
N SER A 56 15.39 -3.38 4.59
CA SER A 56 14.92 -2.66 3.40
C SER A 56 13.64 -3.26 2.81
N LEU A 57 13.57 -4.58 2.69
CA LEU A 57 12.37 -5.26 2.19
C LEU A 57 11.18 -5.04 3.12
N ALA A 58 11.39 -5.13 4.44
CA ALA A 58 10.36 -4.89 5.42
C ALA A 58 9.78 -3.47 5.34
N LEU A 59 10.64 -2.46 5.15
CA LEU A 59 10.20 -1.07 4.97
C LEU A 59 9.35 -0.87 3.72
N ILE A 60 9.68 -1.55 2.61
CA ILE A 60 8.89 -1.49 1.38
C ILE A 60 7.52 -2.13 1.59
N VAL A 61 7.47 -3.31 2.21
CA VAL A 61 6.22 -4.04 2.47
C VAL A 61 5.33 -3.27 3.46
N LEU A 62 5.91 -2.71 4.53
CA LEU A 62 5.18 -1.88 5.49
C LEU A 62 4.68 -0.58 4.85
N GLY A 63 5.49 0.07 4.01
CA GLY A 63 5.06 1.25 3.25
C GLY A 63 3.89 0.92 2.33
N ALA A 64 3.97 -0.19 1.60
CA ALA A 64 2.88 -0.65 0.73
C ALA A 64 1.61 -0.93 1.53
N ALA A 65 1.71 -1.65 2.66
CA ALA A 65 0.58 -1.98 3.51
C ALA A 65 -0.05 -0.73 4.16
N ALA A 66 0.77 0.20 4.67
CA ALA A 66 0.30 1.46 5.26
C ALA A 66 -0.40 2.38 4.25
N GLY A 67 -0.11 2.23 2.95
CA GLY A 67 -0.85 2.91 1.89
C GLY A 67 -2.22 2.30 1.60
N VAL A 68 -2.46 1.04 1.95
CA VAL A 68 -3.73 0.35 1.66
C VAL A 68 -4.76 0.53 2.78
N VAL A 69 -4.29 0.79 4.01
CA VAL A 69 -5.09 0.99 5.23
C VAL A 69 -5.55 2.44 5.35
#